data_AF-A0A099ZHU2-F1
#
_entry.id   AF-A0A099ZHU2-F1
#
_cell.length_a   1.000
_cell.length_b   1.000
_cell.length_c   1.000
_cell.angle_alpha   90.00
_cell.angle_beta   90.00
_cell.angle_gamma   90.00
#
_symmetry.space_group_name_H-M   'P 1'
#
loop_
_entity.id
_entity.type
_entity.pdbx_description
1 polymer ?
#
loop_
_entity_poly.entity_id
_entity_poly.type
_entity_poly.pdbx_seq_one_letter_code
_entity_poly.pdbx_strand_id
1 'polypeptide(L)'
;LLVAEKTGADKNQRFVQDFKTLADVLIQEVIKHDVGCEFPELRDHIGGEESNEFSNGLGETVVVQVCATQGDTAALLCRVLENNRAAAELLA
;
A
#
# COMPACT_ATOMS: atom_id res chain seq x y z
N LEU A 1 -4.57 15.51 -8.19
CA LEU A 1 -5.89 15.06 -7.68
C LEU A 1 -6.33 16.01 -6.57
N LEU A 2 -7.51 16.61 -6.67
CA LEU A 2 -8.07 17.51 -5.64
C LEU A 2 -8.73 16.64 -4.55
N VAL A 3 -8.10 16.50 -3.39
CA VAL A 3 -8.68 15.75 -2.27
C VAL A 3 -9.28 16.75 -1.29
N ALA A 4 -10.61 16.87 -1.32
CA ALA A 4 -11.37 17.59 -0.29
C ALA A 4 -11.46 16.70 0.96
N GLU A 5 -10.88 17.14 2.07
CA GLU A 5 -11.11 16.51 3.37
C GLU A 5 -12.56 16.73 3.80
N LYS A 6 -13.34 15.64 3.87
CA LYS A 6 -14.69 15.64 4.44
C LYS A 6 -14.80 14.56 5.51
N THR A 7 -15.22 14.97 6.70
CA THR A 7 -15.39 14.13 7.90
C THR A 7 -16.84 13.69 8.06
N GLY A 8 -17.09 12.44 8.48
CA GLY A 8 -18.43 11.91 8.78
C GLY A 8 -18.61 10.47 8.27
N ALA A 9 -19.85 10.06 7.96
CA ALA A 9 -20.17 8.74 7.37
C ALA A 9 -19.37 8.43 6.08
N ASP A 10 -18.87 9.47 5.40
CA ASP A 10 -17.97 9.38 4.25
C ASP A 10 -16.59 8.80 4.59
N LYS A 11 -16.14 8.82 5.87
CA LYS A 11 -14.90 8.12 6.28
C LYS A 11 -14.96 6.63 5.98
N ASN A 12 -16.12 5.99 6.15
CA ASN A 12 -16.28 4.57 5.83
C ASN A 12 -16.20 4.32 4.33
N GLN A 13 -16.77 5.20 3.49
CA GLN A 13 -16.67 5.06 2.03
C GLN A 13 -15.24 5.29 1.54
N ARG A 14 -14.55 6.29 2.09
CA ARG A 14 -13.13 6.53 1.81
C ARG A 14 -12.26 5.36 2.26
N PHE A 15 -12.50 4.80 3.44
CA PHE A 15 -11.77 3.62 3.91
C PHE A 15 -11.98 2.41 2.99
N VAL A 16 -13.21 2.16 2.53
CA VAL A 16 -13.50 1.07 1.59
C VAL A 16 -12.82 1.31 0.23
N GLN A 17 -12.78 2.55 -0.23
CA GLN A 17 -12.11 2.93 -1.47
C GLN A 17 -10.58 2.82 -1.34
N ASP A 18 -10.00 3.36 -0.27
CA ASP A 18 -8.57 3.30 0.02
C ASP A 18 -8.10 1.84 0.25
N PHE A 19 -8.96 0.98 0.82
CA PHE A 19 -8.66 -0.45 0.98
C PHE A 19 -8.62 -1.19 -0.36
N LYS A 20 -9.54 -0.88 -1.29
CA LYS A 20 -9.48 -1.43 -2.66
C LYS A 20 -8.19 -0.99 -3.35
N THR A 21 -7.87 0.30 -3.30
CA THR A 21 -6.63 0.83 -3.89
C THR A 21 -5.39 0.20 -3.27
N LEU A 22 -5.38 -0.02 -1.94
CA LEU A 22 -4.28 -0.73 -1.27
C LEU A 22 -4.13 -2.17 -1.74
N ALA A 23 -5.23 -2.91 -1.95
CA ALA A 23 -5.17 -4.27 -2.47
C ALA A 23 -4.61 -4.31 -3.89
N ASP A 24 -5.07 -3.40 -4.76
CA ASP A 24 -4.61 -3.30 -6.15
C ASP A 24 -3.10 -2.94 -6.19
N VAL A 25 -2.64 -2.00 -5.35
CA VAL A 25 -1.21 -1.67 -5.20
C VAL A 25 -0.40 -2.85 -4.66
N LEU A 26 -0.88 -3.55 -3.63
CA LEU A 26 -0.13 -4.64 -3.02
C LEU A 26 0.11 -5.77 -4.03
N ILE A 27 -0.87 -6.09 -4.87
CA ILE A 27 -0.72 -7.06 -5.96
C ILE A 27 0.35 -6.58 -6.95
N GLN A 28 0.33 -5.30 -7.33
CA GLN A 28 1.35 -4.72 -8.23
C GLN A 28 2.76 -4.81 -7.62
N GLU A 29 2.92 -4.48 -6.34
CA GLU A 29 4.21 -4.54 -5.66
C GLU A 29 4.71 -5.97 -5.41
N VAL A 30 3.81 -6.96 -5.20
CA VAL A 30 4.18 -8.39 -5.16
C VAL A 30 4.74 -8.84 -6.51
N ILE A 31 4.06 -8.52 -7.61
CA ILE A 31 4.53 -8.86 -8.96
C ILE A 31 5.89 -8.20 -9.24
N LYS A 32 6.02 -6.92 -8.93
CA LYS A 32 7.26 -6.17 -9.10
C LYS A 32 8.41 -6.73 -8.27
N HIS A 33 8.15 -7.10 -7.02
CA HIS A 33 9.14 -7.70 -6.13
C HIS A 33 9.60 -9.07 -6.66
N ASP A 34 8.67 -9.98 -6.93
CA ASP A 34 9.01 -11.36 -7.27
C ASP A 34 9.65 -11.46 -8.65
N VAL A 35 9.10 -10.76 -9.65
CA VAL A 35 9.71 -10.70 -10.98
C VAL A 35 11.06 -9.96 -10.92
N GLY A 36 11.18 -8.91 -10.12
CA GLY A 36 12.45 -8.19 -9.92
C GLY A 36 13.53 -9.01 -9.17
N CYS A 37 13.12 -9.98 -8.35
CA CYS A 37 14.03 -10.93 -7.71
C CYS A 37 14.53 -11.99 -8.70
N GLU A 38 13.65 -12.51 -9.56
CA GLU A 38 13.99 -13.50 -10.57
C GLU A 38 14.78 -12.90 -11.75
N PHE A 39 14.44 -11.67 -12.15
CA PHE A 39 15.04 -10.94 -13.27
C PHE A 39 15.42 -9.53 -12.85
N PRO A 40 16.59 -9.33 -12.21
CA PRO A 40 17.03 -8.04 -11.69
C PRO A 40 17.03 -6.91 -12.73
N GLU A 41 17.31 -7.22 -14.00
CA GLU A 41 17.27 -6.27 -15.11
C GLU A 41 15.87 -5.70 -15.40
N LEU A 42 14.80 -6.39 -15.00
CA LEU A 42 13.42 -5.95 -15.21
C LEU A 42 12.87 -5.10 -14.06
N ARG A 43 13.53 -5.07 -12.89
CA ARG A 43 13.01 -4.44 -11.67
C ARG A 43 12.56 -3.00 -11.87
N ASP A 44 13.37 -2.20 -12.57
CA ASP A 44 13.08 -0.77 -12.82
C ASP A 44 12.19 -0.54 -14.05
N HIS A 45 11.79 -1.62 -14.74
CA HIS A 45 10.96 -1.59 -15.95
C HIS A 45 9.52 -2.07 -15.70
N ILE A 46 9.21 -2.51 -14.48
CA ILE A 46 7.86 -2.95 -14.08
C ILE A 46 7.09 -1.74 -13.56
N GLY A 47 6.13 -1.27 -14.37
CA GLY A 47 5.17 -0.23 -13.99
C GLY A 47 3.83 -0.81 -13.51
N GLY A 48 3.03 0.04 -12.86
CA GLY A 48 1.67 -0.27 -12.42
C GLY A 48 0.69 0.84 -12.82
N GLU A 49 -0.60 0.53 -12.77
CA GLU A 49 -1.67 1.52 -12.95
C GLU A 49 -1.79 2.45 -11.72
N GLU A 50 -1.57 1.89 -10.54
CA GLU A 50 -1.78 2.60 -9.28
C GLU A 50 -0.47 3.16 -8.75
N SER A 51 -0.57 4.31 -8.08
CA SER A 51 0.56 4.85 -7.34
C SER A 51 0.75 4.04 -6.06
N ASN A 52 1.99 3.67 -5.75
CA ASN A 52 2.32 3.02 -4.49
C ASN A 52 2.50 4.01 -3.32
N GLU A 53 2.27 5.30 -3.54
CA GLU A 53 2.32 6.33 -2.49
C GLU A 53 0.95 6.54 -1.82
N PHE A 54 0.89 6.33 -0.51
CA PHE A 54 -0.30 6.56 0.32
C PHE A 54 -0.05 7.66 1.35
N SER A 55 -1.03 8.53 1.55
CA SER A 55 -1.03 9.48 2.68
C SER A 55 -1.93 8.96 3.78
N ASN A 56 -1.39 8.75 4.99
CA ASN A 56 -2.17 8.29 6.12
C ASN A 56 -2.82 9.45 6.90
N GLY A 57 -3.71 9.12 7.85
CA GLY A 57 -4.38 10.11 8.70
C GLY A 57 -3.47 10.91 9.65
N LEU A 58 -2.17 10.60 9.71
CA LEU A 58 -1.16 11.34 10.48
C LEU A 58 -0.42 12.38 9.63
N GLY A 59 -0.74 12.50 8.33
CA GLY A 59 -0.05 13.38 7.39
C GLY A 59 1.28 12.83 6.89
N GLU A 60 1.58 11.55 7.17
CA GLU A 60 2.75 10.88 6.61
C GLU A 60 2.45 10.35 5.22
N THR A 61 3.42 10.49 4.30
CA THR A 61 3.43 9.75 3.04
C THR A 61 4.21 8.45 3.21
N VAL A 62 3.61 7.34 2.83
CA VAL A 62 4.16 5.99 2.90
C VAL A 62 4.23 5.44 1.49
N VAL A 63 5.44 5.03 1.08
CA VAL A 63 5.65 4.29 -0.18
C VAL A 63 5.49 2.80 0.11
N VAL A 64 4.44 2.18 -0.41
CA VAL A 64 4.16 0.76 -0.27
C VAL A 64 5.07 -0.05 -1.16
N GLN A 65 5.67 -1.10 -0.58
CA GLN A 65 6.51 -2.07 -1.26
C GLN A 65 6.49 -3.38 -0.48
N VAL A 66 6.75 -4.50 -1.16
CA VAL A 66 7.05 -5.77 -0.50
C VAL A 66 8.50 -5.74 -0.02
N CYS A 67 8.69 -5.94 1.29
CA CYS A 67 10.00 -5.91 1.93
C CYS A 67 10.64 -7.31 1.95
N ALA A 68 11.91 -7.35 2.36
CA ALA A 68 12.68 -8.60 2.45
C ALA A 68 12.12 -9.62 3.47
N THR A 69 11.37 -9.15 4.48
CA THR A 69 10.72 -10.02 5.46
C THR A 69 9.24 -9.68 5.59
N GLN A 70 8.42 -10.69 5.89
CA GLN A 70 7.00 -10.52 6.17
C GLN A 70 6.77 -9.50 7.30
N GLY A 71 7.62 -9.52 8.33
CA GLY A 71 7.54 -8.58 9.46
C GLY A 71 7.74 -7.12 9.03
N ASP A 72 8.68 -6.86 8.12
CA ASP A 72 8.93 -5.52 7.60
C ASP A 72 7.78 -5.04 6.71
N THR A 73 7.20 -5.94 5.88
CA THR A 73 6.00 -5.64 5.08
C THR A 73 4.81 -5.33 5.98
N ALA A 74 4.58 -6.12 7.04
CA ALA A 74 3.51 -5.89 8.01
C ALA A 74 3.71 -4.57 8.75
N ALA A 75 4.93 -4.24 9.18
CA ALA A 75 5.24 -2.97 9.83
C ALA A 75 4.94 -1.77 8.91
N LEU A 76 5.24 -1.89 7.61
CA LEU A 76 4.93 -0.89 6.61
C LEU A 76 3.42 -0.72 6.40
N LEU A 77 2.70 -1.82 6.18
CA LEU A 77 1.25 -1.81 5.97
C LEU A 77 0.49 -1.29 7.19
N CYS A 78 1.00 -1.55 8.40
CA CYS A 78 0.42 -1.03 9.64
C CYS A 78 0.36 0.51 9.65
N ARG A 79 1.34 1.19 9.04
CA ARG A 79 1.35 2.66 8.91
C ARG A 79 0.31 3.18 7.93
N VAL A 80 0.00 2.41 6.88
CA VAL A 80 -1.04 2.73 5.89
C VAL A 80 -2.43 2.50 6.48
N LEU A 81 -2.60 1.42 7.25
CA LEU A 81 -3.86 0.97 7.83
C LEU A 81 -4.17 1.61 9.20
N GLU A 82 -3.71 2.84 9.45
CA GLU A 82 -3.95 3.59 10.69
C GLU A 82 -3.61 2.80 11.99
N ASN A 83 -2.49 2.09 11.99
CA ASN A 83 -2.02 1.20 13.08
C ASN A 83 -2.87 -0.06 13.31
N ASN A 84 -3.68 -0.48 12.33
CA ASN A 84 -4.38 -1.77 12.38
C ASN A 84 -3.40 -2.92 12.12
N ARG A 85 -2.72 -3.35 13.18
CA ARG A 85 -1.73 -4.42 13.15
C ARG A 85 -2.30 -5.76 12.65
N ALA A 86 -3.52 -6.11 13.06
CA ALA A 86 -4.12 -7.39 12.67
C ALA A 86 -4.37 -7.47 11.15
N ALA A 87 -4.86 -6.39 10.54
CA ALA A 87 -5.04 -6.34 9.10
C ALA A 87 -3.69 -6.33 8.36
N ALA A 88 -2.69 -5.62 8.89
CA ALA A 88 -1.36 -5.56 8.30
C ALA A 88 -0.66 -6.93 8.31
N GLU A 89 -0.77 -7.71 9.39
CA GLU A 89 -0.22 -9.06 9.50
C GLU A 89 -0.95 -10.07 8.59
N LEU A 90 -2.23 -9.86 8.30
CA LEU A 90 -2.99 -10.71 7.37
C LEU A 90 -2.68 -10.45 5.90
N LEU A 91 -2.23 -9.24 5.55
CA LEU A 91 -1.92 -8.83 4.18
C LEU A 91 -0.46 -9.04 3.79
N ALA A 92 0.46 -9.01 4.76
CA ALA A 92 1.91 -9.15 4.56
C ALA A 92 2.36 -10.59 4.34
#